data_AF-A0A6B3FTT4-F1
#
_entry.id   AF-A0A6B3FTT4-F1
#
_cell.length_a   1.000
_cell.length_b   1.000
_cell.length_c   1.000
_cell.angle_alpha   90.00
_cell.angle_beta   90.00
_cell.angle_gamma   90.00
#
_symmetry.space_group_name_H-M   'P 1'
#
loop_
_entity.id
_entity.type
_entity.pdbx_description
1 polymer ?
#
loop_
_entity_poly.entity_id
_entity_poly.type
_entity_poly.pdbx_seq_one_letter_code
_entity_poly.pdbx_strand_id
1 'polypeptide(L)'
;QPLDEFDHGFFRLTPRETAALDPVQRLFMEVCWEAIEASTLLRTGLRGSATGVYAGSIWNEHGAAGRPGQHTLHTATGSSLSMVANRISYLYDLRGPSVTLDSACSSSLVAVHLAAQA
;
A
#
# COMPACT_ATOMS: atom_id res chain seq x y z
N GLN A 1 10.41 9.30 10.07
CA GLN A 1 9.27 10.20 10.27
C GLN A 1 8.47 9.77 11.48
N PRO A 2 7.88 10.71 12.24
CA PRO A 2 6.75 10.39 13.11
C PRO A 2 5.66 9.66 12.30
N LEU A 3 4.94 8.71 12.90
CA LEU A 3 3.82 8.00 12.23
C LEU A 3 2.68 8.94 11.79
N ASP A 4 2.71 10.18 12.25
CA ASP A 4 1.68 11.20 12.03
C ASP A 4 1.97 12.11 10.82
N GLU A 5 3.19 12.10 10.28
CA GLU A 5 3.59 12.90 9.13
C GLU A 5 3.42 12.08 7.84
N PHE A 6 2.37 12.39 7.06
CA PHE A 6 2.08 11.77 5.77
C PHE A 6 1.61 12.83 4.75
N ASP A 7 2.32 12.94 3.62
CA ASP A 7 1.95 13.86 2.53
C ASP A 7 0.79 13.32 1.69
N HIS A 8 -0.41 13.38 2.25
CA HIS A 8 -1.64 12.97 1.59
C HIS A 8 -1.92 13.72 0.28
N GLY A 9 -1.44 14.96 0.14
CA GLY A 9 -1.60 15.76 -1.06
C GLY A 9 -0.83 15.18 -2.25
N PHE A 10 0.44 14.82 -2.01
CA PHE A 10 1.27 14.12 -2.99
C PHE A 10 0.61 12.82 -3.49
N PHE A 11 0.01 12.06 -2.57
CA PHE A 11 -0.68 10.81 -2.87
C PHE A 11 -2.13 10.95 -3.34
N ARG A 12 -2.62 12.17 -3.55
CA ARG A 12 -3.98 12.49 -4.03
C ARG A 12 -5.10 11.95 -3.13
N LEU A 13 -4.87 11.94 -1.81
CA LEU A 13 -5.83 11.53 -0.81
C LEU A 13 -6.46 12.75 -0.13
N THR A 14 -7.74 12.63 0.24
CA THR A 14 -8.41 13.67 1.03
C THR A 14 -8.06 13.53 2.51
N PRO A 15 -8.09 14.61 3.32
CA PRO A 15 -7.86 14.50 4.76
C PRO A 15 -8.79 13.49 5.45
N ARG A 16 -10.04 13.37 4.96
CA ARG A 16 -11.03 12.42 5.48
C ARG A 16 -10.67 10.97 5.16
N GLU A 17 -10.18 10.71 3.96
CA GLU A 17 -9.69 9.39 3.59
C GLU A 17 -8.42 9.04 4.37
N THR A 18 -7.46 9.95 4.43
CA THR A 18 -6.20 9.78 5.17
C THR A 18 -6.44 9.44 6.63
N ALA A 19 -7.38 10.11 7.29
CA ALA A 19 -7.73 9.81 8.69
C ALA A 19 -8.23 8.36 8.90
N ALA A 20 -8.77 7.71 7.87
CA ALA A 20 -9.23 6.33 7.93
C ALA A 20 -8.15 5.31 7.53
N LEU A 21 -7.02 5.75 6.98
CA LEU A 21 -5.94 4.86 6.57
C LEU A 21 -5.15 4.33 7.76
N ASP A 22 -4.91 3.02 7.75
CA ASP A 22 -3.92 2.37 8.58
C ASP A 22 -2.53 3.01 8.35
N PRO A 23 -1.78 3.38 9.41
CA PRO A 23 -0.43 3.91 9.30
C PRO A 23 0.51 3.03 8.45
N VAL A 24 0.33 1.70 8.46
CA VAL A 24 1.12 0.77 7.64
C VAL A 24 0.90 1.02 6.14
N GLN A 25 -0.35 1.33 5.72
CA GLN A 25 -0.61 1.68 4.32
C GLN A 25 0.08 2.98 3.93
N ARG A 26 0.07 3.99 4.80
CA ARG A 26 0.72 5.28 4.56
C ARG A 26 2.23 5.12 4.40
N LEU A 27 2.86 4.42 5.34
CA LEU A 27 4.29 4.14 5.31
C LEU A 27 4.68 3.34 4.06
N PHE A 28 3.88 2.34 3.69
CA PHE A 28 4.14 1.55 2.48
C PHE A 28 4.09 2.41 1.21
N MET A 29 3.17 3.37 1.13
CA MET A 29 3.08 4.30 0.00
C MET A 29 4.32 5.17 -0.15
N GLU A 30 4.85 5.71 0.96
CA GLU A 30 6.08 6.50 0.99
C GLU A 30 7.30 5.66 0.59
N VAL A 31 7.48 4.48 1.19
CA VAL A 31 8.62 3.60 0.88
C VAL A 31 8.58 3.10 -0.56
N CYS A 32 7.39 2.82 -1.11
CA CYS A 32 7.27 2.49 -2.53
C CYS A 32 7.66 3.67 -3.43
N TRP A 33 7.28 4.90 -3.07
CA TRP A 33 7.71 6.09 -3.80
C TRP A 33 9.24 6.25 -3.77
N GLU A 34 9.85 6.19 -2.59
CA GLU A 34 11.31 6.28 -2.42
C GLU A 34 12.06 5.22 -3.24
N ALA A 35 11.56 3.98 -3.23
CA ALA A 35 12.14 2.89 -4.02
C ALA A 35 12.04 3.14 -5.53
N ILE A 36 10.90 3.66 -6.00
CA ILE A 36 10.72 4.05 -7.41
C ILE A 36 11.64 5.22 -7.76
N GLU A 37 11.72 6.24 -6.91
CA GLU A 37 12.55 7.43 -7.11
C GLU A 37 14.05 7.10 -7.15
N ALA A 38 14.50 6.18 -6.29
CA ALA A 38 15.87 5.68 -6.28
C ALA A 38 16.20 4.78 -7.48
N SER A 39 15.19 4.34 -8.23
CA SER A 39 15.36 3.45 -9.38
C SER A 39 15.43 4.21 -10.71
N THR A 40 15.86 3.54 -11.78
CA THR A 40 15.79 4.09 -13.14
C THR A 40 14.37 4.08 -13.73
N LEU A 41 13.37 3.53 -13.02
CA LEU A 41 12.00 3.32 -13.52
C LEU A 41 11.25 4.63 -13.81
N LEU A 42 11.62 5.73 -13.16
CA LEU A 42 11.07 7.05 -13.48
C LEU A 42 11.33 7.47 -14.93
N ARG A 43 12.41 6.95 -15.55
CA ARG A 43 12.77 7.24 -16.95
C ARG A 43 12.01 6.37 -17.95
N THR A 44 11.67 5.13 -17.57
CA THR A 44 11.00 4.15 -18.45
C THR A 44 9.48 4.23 -18.36
N GLY A 45 8.95 4.79 -17.27
CA GLY A 45 7.52 4.94 -17.02
C GLY A 45 6.88 3.66 -16.48
N LEU A 46 6.02 3.82 -15.48
CA LEU A 46 5.28 2.72 -14.83
C LEU A 46 3.78 2.73 -15.15
N ARG A 47 3.25 3.86 -15.59
CA ARG A 47 1.80 4.01 -15.80
C ARG A 47 1.34 3.10 -16.93
N GLY A 48 0.40 2.23 -16.61
CA GLY A 48 -0.23 1.29 -17.51
C GLY A 48 0.58 0.06 -17.87
N SER A 49 1.75 -0.14 -17.25
CA SER A 49 2.59 -1.31 -17.47
C SER A 49 1.97 -2.57 -16.84
N ALA A 50 2.48 -3.74 -17.24
CA ALA A 50 2.17 -5.01 -16.62
C ALA A 50 2.93 -5.25 -15.29
N THR A 51 3.44 -4.18 -14.64
CA THR A 51 4.16 -4.29 -13.37
C THR A 51 3.23 -4.81 -12.26
N GLY A 52 3.67 -5.81 -11.52
CA GLY A 52 2.97 -6.34 -10.36
C GLY A 52 3.41 -5.71 -9.03
N VAL A 53 2.56 -5.81 -8.01
CA VAL A 53 2.81 -5.42 -6.62
C VAL A 53 2.58 -6.62 -5.74
N TYR A 54 3.61 -7.02 -4.99
CA TYR A 54 3.57 -8.14 -4.05
C TYR A 54 3.97 -7.62 -2.68
N ALA A 55 3.05 -7.69 -1.71
CA ALA A 55 3.24 -7.19 -0.36
C ALA A 55 3.03 -8.29 0.68
N GLY A 56 3.97 -8.44 1.61
CA GLY A 56 3.81 -9.28 2.78
C GLY A 56 3.23 -8.48 3.95
N SER A 57 2.09 -8.89 4.50
CA SER A 57 1.47 -8.23 5.66
C SER A 57 0.65 -9.21 6.49
N ILE A 58 0.87 -9.21 7.80
CA ILE A 58 0.28 -10.19 8.74
C ILE A 58 -0.87 -9.56 9.54
N TRP A 59 -0.75 -8.27 9.89
CA TRP A 59 -1.64 -7.61 10.84
C TRP A 59 -2.22 -6.30 10.29
N ASN A 60 -3.47 -6.04 10.66
CA ASN A 60 -4.14 -4.75 10.48
C ASN A 60 -4.50 -4.14 11.85
N GLU A 61 -3.51 -4.07 12.74
CA GLU A 61 -3.69 -3.74 14.15
C GLU A 61 -4.23 -2.31 14.40
N HIS A 62 -4.12 -1.42 13.41
CA HIS A 62 -4.58 -0.02 13.47
C HIS A 62 -5.87 0.24 12.68
N GLY A 63 -6.47 -0.80 12.10
CA GLY A 63 -7.70 -0.67 11.35
C GLY A 63 -8.85 -0.10 12.19
N ALA A 64 -9.42 1.03 11.76
CA ALA A 64 -10.61 1.64 12.38
C ALA A 64 -11.85 0.72 12.47
N ALA A 65 -11.77 -0.49 11.91
CA ALA A 65 -12.79 -1.53 11.96
C ALA A 65 -13.19 -1.98 13.38
N GLY A 66 -12.38 -1.68 14.42
CA GLY A 66 -12.64 -2.11 15.80
C GLY A 66 -13.38 -1.11 16.71
N ARG A 67 -13.64 0.14 16.28
CA ARG A 67 -14.26 1.16 17.15
C ARG A 67 -15.73 1.41 16.77
N PRO A 68 -16.71 0.95 17.57
CA PRO A 68 -18.13 1.18 17.32
C PRO A 68 -18.43 2.68 17.14
N GLY A 69 -19.17 3.02 16.08
CA GLY A 69 -19.60 4.40 15.81
C GLY A 69 -18.61 5.29 15.06
N GLN A 70 -17.44 4.78 14.65
CA GLN A 70 -16.43 5.55 13.88
C GLN A 70 -16.24 5.08 12.43
N HIS A 71 -17.15 4.25 11.91
CA HIS A 71 -17.09 3.81 10.52
C HIS A 71 -17.43 4.97 9.56
N THR A 72 -16.59 5.15 8.55
CA THR A 72 -16.79 6.08 7.45
C THR A 72 -16.81 5.31 6.13
N LEU A 73 -17.14 5.98 5.03
CA LEU A 73 -17.07 5.40 3.68
C LEU A 73 -15.66 4.88 3.33
N HIS A 74 -14.61 5.40 3.98
CA HIS A 74 -13.21 5.01 3.74
C HIS A 74 -12.72 3.90 4.66
N THR A 75 -13.50 3.47 5.66
CA THR A 75 -13.03 2.48 6.65
C THR A 75 -12.62 1.17 5.98
N ALA A 76 -13.44 0.63 5.07
CA ALA A 76 -13.10 -0.62 4.38
C ALA A 76 -11.80 -0.50 3.57
N THR A 77 -11.64 0.59 2.82
CA THR A 77 -10.44 0.86 2.01
C THR A 77 -9.23 1.29 2.84
N GLY A 78 -9.44 1.72 4.08
CA GLY A 78 -8.39 2.20 4.97
C GLY A 78 -7.82 1.13 5.89
N SER A 79 -8.54 0.03 6.12
CA SER A 79 -8.12 -1.03 7.05
C SER A 79 -7.97 -2.43 6.44
N SER A 80 -8.40 -2.64 5.19
CA SER A 80 -8.24 -3.95 4.54
C SER A 80 -6.77 -4.24 4.23
N LEU A 81 -6.29 -5.45 4.55
CA LEU A 81 -4.94 -5.89 4.24
C LEU A 81 -4.64 -5.83 2.73
N SER A 82 -5.63 -6.17 1.88
CA SER A 82 -5.46 -6.12 0.42
C SER A 82 -5.15 -4.72 -0.12
N MET A 83 -5.48 -3.67 0.64
CA MET A 83 -5.22 -2.29 0.25
C MET A 83 -3.74 -1.92 0.33
N VAL A 84 -2.92 -2.68 1.06
CA VAL A 84 -1.46 -2.50 1.08
C VAL A 84 -0.89 -2.61 -0.34
N ALA A 85 -1.25 -3.66 -1.08
CA ALA A 85 -0.83 -3.78 -2.49
C ALA A 85 -1.71 -2.95 -3.44
N ASN A 86 -3.04 -3.01 -3.28
CA ASN A 86 -3.97 -2.42 -4.25
C ASN A 86 -3.85 -0.90 -4.36
N ARG A 87 -3.53 -0.19 -3.27
CA ARG A 87 -3.31 1.27 -3.33
C ARG A 87 -2.10 1.64 -4.17
N ILE A 88 -1.03 0.87 -4.11
CA ILE A 88 0.18 1.10 -4.93
C ILE A 88 -0.14 0.86 -6.40
N SER A 89 -0.82 -0.24 -6.70
CA SER A 89 -1.27 -0.55 -8.07
C SER A 89 -2.17 0.56 -8.62
N TYR A 90 -3.12 1.05 -7.81
CA TYR A 90 -4.01 2.14 -8.21
C TYR A 90 -3.27 3.47 -8.40
N LEU A 91 -2.43 3.86 -7.43
CA LEU A 91 -1.72 5.14 -7.41
C LEU A 91 -0.81 5.30 -8.64
N TYR A 92 -0.09 4.23 -9.00
CA TYR A 92 0.87 4.25 -10.10
C TYR A 92 0.33 3.70 -11.42
N ASP A 93 -0.96 3.32 -11.48
CA ASP A 93 -1.62 2.72 -12.65
C ASP A 93 -0.92 1.43 -13.12
N LEU A 94 -0.54 0.57 -12.18
CA LEU A 94 0.12 -0.72 -12.45
C LEU A 94 -0.95 -1.79 -12.73
N ARG A 95 -0.79 -2.54 -13.82
CA ARG A 95 -1.80 -3.49 -14.33
C ARG A 95 -1.38 -4.95 -14.24
N GLY A 96 -0.26 -5.25 -13.58
CA GLY A 96 0.12 -6.60 -13.22
C GLY A 96 -0.62 -7.12 -11.98
N PRO A 97 -0.21 -8.29 -11.44
CA PRO A 97 -0.79 -8.84 -10.23
C PRO A 97 -0.65 -7.89 -9.04
N SER A 98 -1.70 -7.76 -8.22
CA SER A 98 -1.71 -6.94 -7.01
C SER A 98 -2.08 -7.81 -5.82
N VAL A 99 -1.06 -8.26 -5.09
CA VAL A 99 -1.18 -9.35 -4.13
C VAL A 99 -0.65 -8.92 -2.77
N THR A 100 -1.52 -8.99 -1.75
CA THR A 100 -1.11 -9.01 -0.35
C THR A 100 -1.20 -10.43 0.16
N LEU A 101 -0.17 -10.91 0.85
CA LEU A 101 -0.11 -12.28 1.37
C LEU A 101 0.42 -12.33 2.81
N ASP A 102 0.00 -13.38 3.50
CA ASP A 102 0.40 -13.69 4.87
C ASP A 102 0.90 -15.14 4.93
N SER A 103 2.21 -15.28 5.11
CA SER A 103 2.90 -16.52 5.49
C SER A 103 3.64 -16.33 6.82
N ALA A 104 3.03 -15.57 7.73
CA ALA A 104 3.59 -15.11 8.99
C ALA A 104 4.93 -14.40 8.80
N CYS A 105 5.94 -14.70 9.63
CA CYS A 105 7.26 -14.04 9.60
C CYS A 105 7.98 -14.11 8.25
N SER A 106 7.58 -15.03 7.36
CA SER A 106 8.18 -15.18 6.03
C SER A 106 7.50 -14.35 4.94
N SER A 107 6.43 -13.61 5.25
CA SER A 107 5.55 -12.96 4.25
C SER A 107 6.29 -12.05 3.27
N SER A 108 7.21 -11.21 3.76
CA SER A 108 7.98 -10.31 2.90
C SER A 108 8.91 -11.05 1.95
N LEU A 109 9.59 -12.10 2.44
CA LEU A 109 10.47 -12.92 1.61
C LEU A 109 9.69 -13.75 0.59
N VAL A 110 8.51 -14.27 0.97
CA VAL A 110 7.61 -14.98 0.04
C VAL A 110 7.07 -14.03 -1.01
N ALA A 111 6.75 -12.77 -0.66
CA ALA A 111 6.34 -11.76 -1.64
C ALA A 111 7.45 -11.49 -2.67
N VAL A 112 8.71 -11.34 -2.23
CA VAL A 112 9.86 -11.21 -3.14
C VAL A 112 10.03 -12.46 -4.00
N HIS A 113 9.89 -13.65 -3.42
CA HIS A 113 9.99 -14.91 -4.16
C HIS A 113 8.94 -15.02 -5.26
N LEU A 114 7.68 -14.67 -4.98
CA LEU A 114 6.61 -14.68 -5.97
C LEU A 114 6.82 -13.62 -7.05
N ALA A 115 7.30 -12.43 -6.69
CA ALA A 115 7.62 -11.38 -7.66
C ALA A 115 8.73 -11.79 -8.63
N ALA A 116 9.74 -12.55 -8.16
CA ALA A 116 10.83 -13.03 -9.01
C ALA A 116 10.43 -14.17 -9.97
N GLN A 117 9.32 -14.87 -9.70
CA GLN A 117 8.79 -15.95 -10.54
C GLN A 117 7.76 -15.47 -11.58
N ALA A 118 7.32 -14.21 -11.48
CA ALA A 118 6.25 -13.64 -12.29
C ALA A 118 6.70 -13.24 -13.70
#